data_AF-A0A8J3X0E9-F1
#
_entry.id   AF-A0A8J3X0E9-F1
#
_cell.length_a   1.000
_cell.length_b   1.000
_cell.length_c   1.000
_cell.angle_alpha   90.00
_cell.angle_beta   90.00
_cell.angle_gamma   90.00
#
_symmetry.space_group_name_H-M   'P 1'
#
loop_
_entity.id
_entity.type
_entity.pdbx_description
1 polymer ?
#
loop_
_entity_poly.entity_id
_entity_poly.type
_entity_poly.pdbx_seq_one_letter_code
_entity_poly.pdbx_strand_id
1 'polypeptide(L)'
;MARRAARDLRQAVAATGLDRTTATEARARAEEIETGVNARRPDRARVARALEQLTRLLAAAGSLAAAGGALIGPLHTLAGWLGALGGPVLGLLPLPG
;
A
#
# COMPACT_ATOMS: atom_id res chain seq x y z
N MET A 1 -7.23 -9.71 -8.91
CA MET A 1 -6.88 -9.46 -7.49
C MET A 1 -6.18 -8.13 -7.28
N ALA A 2 -5.05 -7.83 -7.93
CA ALA A 2 -4.29 -6.58 -7.72
C ALA A 2 -5.11 -5.28 -7.82
N ARG A 3 -5.97 -5.12 -8.83
CA ARG A 3 -6.83 -3.92 -8.97
C ARG A 3 -7.78 -3.72 -7.80
N ARG A 4 -8.37 -4.82 -7.30
CA ARG A 4 -9.25 -4.79 -6.12
C ARG A 4 -8.43 -4.41 -4.89
N ALA A 5 -7.28 -5.05 -4.68
CA ALA A 5 -6.38 -4.71 -3.59
C ALA A 5 -5.92 -3.24 -3.62
N ALA A 6 -5.62 -2.67 -4.79
CA ALA A 6 -5.27 -1.26 -4.90
C ALA A 6 -6.42 -0.32 -4.49
N ARG A 7 -7.66 -0.67 -4.87
CA ARG A 7 -8.85 0.07 -4.45
C ARG A 7 -9.09 -0.04 -2.95
N ASP A 8 -9.03 -1.26 -2.42
CA ASP A 8 -9.23 -1.56 -1.00
C ASP A 8 -8.17 -0.84 -0.16
N LEU A 9 -6.90 -0.81 -0.63
CA LEU A 9 -5.81 -0.06 -0.01
C LEU A 9 -6.12 1.44 0.03
N ARG A 10 -6.59 2.05 -1.07
CA ARG A 10 -6.94 3.47 -1.10
C ARG A 10 -8.06 3.80 -0.12
N GLN A 11 -9.09 2.94 -0.04
CA GLN A 11 -10.19 3.11 0.91
C GLN A 11 -9.70 3.01 2.36
N ALA A 12 -8.87 2.00 2.67
CA ALA A 12 -8.32 1.81 4.00
C ALA A 12 -7.42 2.99 4.41
N VAL A 13 -6.56 3.49 3.52
CA VAL A 13 -5.75 4.70 3.76
C VAL A 13 -6.64 5.91 4.04
N ALA A 14 -7.72 6.10 3.29
CA ALA A 14 -8.64 7.21 3.52
C ALA A 14 -9.35 7.17 4.88
N ALA A 15 -9.52 5.97 5.45
CA ALA A 15 -10.15 5.73 6.75
C ALA A 15 -9.16 5.80 7.94
N THR A 16 -7.86 5.97 7.70
CA THR A 16 -6.88 6.11 8.78
C THR A 16 -7.00 7.45 9.51
N GLY A 17 -6.71 7.46 10.82
CA GLY A 17 -6.65 8.67 11.65
C GLY A 17 -5.31 9.42 11.56
N LEU A 18 -4.67 9.43 10.40
CA LEU A 18 -3.39 10.11 10.18
C LEU A 18 -3.54 11.63 10.34
N ASP A 19 -2.46 12.31 10.74
CA ASP A 19 -2.40 13.76 10.68
C ASP A 19 -2.50 14.25 9.22
N ARG A 20 -2.82 15.54 9.05
CA ARG A 20 -3.15 16.11 7.74
C ARG A 20 -2.02 15.94 6.70
N THR A 21 -0.77 16.11 7.11
CA THR A 21 0.38 16.05 6.21
C THR A 21 0.60 14.61 5.76
N THR A 22 0.68 13.69 6.71
CA THR A 22 0.88 12.26 6.44
C THR A 22 -0.31 11.64 5.68
N ALA A 23 -1.54 12.07 5.97
CA ALA A 23 -2.73 11.63 5.22
C ALA A 23 -2.69 12.07 3.75
N THR A 24 -2.21 13.28 3.46
CA THR A 24 -2.12 13.80 2.09
C THR A 24 -1.11 12.99 1.28
N GLU A 25 0.07 12.74 1.85
CA GLU A 25 1.10 11.92 1.21
C GLU A 25 0.65 10.46 1.02
N ALA A 26 0.02 9.87 2.04
CA ALA A 26 -0.51 8.51 1.95
C ALA A 26 -1.54 8.35 0.82
N ARG A 27 -2.46 9.32 0.70
CA ARG A 27 -3.48 9.32 -0.35
C ARG A 27 -2.87 9.45 -1.74
N ALA A 28 -1.89 10.34 -1.92
CA ALA A 28 -1.18 10.50 -3.19
C ALA A 28 -0.49 9.19 -3.62
N ARG A 29 0.15 8.47 -2.69
CA ARG A 29 0.78 7.17 -2.99
C ARG A 29 -0.25 6.09 -3.28
N ALA A 30 -1.36 6.04 -2.55
CA ALA A 30 -2.44 5.09 -2.82
C ALA A 30 -3.07 5.31 -4.20
N GLU A 31 -3.24 6.56 -4.63
CA GLU A 31 -3.73 6.91 -5.97
C GLU A 31 -2.72 6.57 -7.07
N GLU A 32 -1.43 6.80 -6.83
CA GLU A 32 -0.35 6.39 -7.74
C GLU A 32 -0.34 4.86 -7.96
N ILE A 33 -0.52 4.08 -6.88
CA ILE A 33 -0.62 2.62 -6.94
C ILE A 33 -1.87 2.21 -7.72
N GLU A 34 -3.04 2.75 -7.41
CA GLU A 34 -4.28 2.40 -8.10
C GLU A 34 -4.21 2.74 -9.60
N THR A 35 -3.69 3.91 -9.94
CA THR A 35 -3.48 4.32 -11.34
C THR A 35 -2.50 3.39 -12.06
N GLY A 36 -1.36 3.07 -11.44
CA GLY A 36 -0.34 2.21 -12.02
C GLY A 36 -0.82 0.77 -12.24
N VAL A 37 -1.60 0.23 -11.29
CA VAL A 37 -2.18 -1.12 -11.39
C VAL A 37 -3.32 -1.18 -12.44
N ASN A 38 -4.03 -0.08 -12.66
CA ASN A 38 -5.10 0.02 -13.66
C ASN A 38 -4.61 0.36 -15.07
N ALA A 39 -3.36 0.77 -15.24
CA ALA A 39 -2.78 1.08 -16.54
C ALA A 39 -2.88 -0.11 -17.52
N ARG A 40 -3.03 0.18 -18.82
CA ARG A 40 -3.06 -0.85 -19.88
C ARG A 40 -1.78 -1.70 -19.90
N ARG A 41 -0.64 -1.08 -19.56
CA ARG A 41 0.66 -1.72 -19.34
C ARG A 41 1.19 -1.25 -17.98
N PRO A 42 0.95 -2.00 -16.90
CA PRO A 42 1.39 -1.60 -15.57
C PRO A 42 2.91 -1.53 -15.47
N ASP A 43 3.43 -0.39 -15.02
CA ASP A 43 4.82 -0.26 -14.59
C ASP A 43 4.95 -0.78 -13.16
N ARG A 44 5.32 -2.05 -13.03
CA ARG A 44 5.47 -2.70 -11.72
C ARG A 44 6.58 -2.09 -10.87
N ALA A 45 7.65 -1.56 -11.47
CA ALA A 45 8.74 -0.95 -10.71
C ALA A 45 8.29 0.36 -10.07
N ARG A 46 7.53 1.18 -10.81
CA ARG A 46 6.92 2.39 -10.26
C ARG A 46 5.90 2.07 -9.16
N VAL A 47 5.03 1.09 -9.38
CA VAL A 47 4.06 0.66 -8.36
C VAL A 47 4.77 0.13 -7.11
N ALA A 48 5.85 -0.65 -7.25
CA ALA A 48 6.62 -1.15 -6.11
C ALA A 48 7.21 -0.02 -5.27
N ARG A 49 7.82 0.99 -5.89
CA ARG A 49 8.36 2.15 -5.18
C ARG A 49 7.27 2.92 -4.42
N ALA A 50 6.12 3.15 -5.05
CA ALA A 50 5.00 3.84 -4.40
C ALA A 50 4.43 3.01 -3.23
N LEU A 51 4.31 1.69 -3.41
CA LEU A 51 3.83 0.77 -2.38
C LEU A 51 4.78 0.71 -1.17
N GLU A 52 6.08 0.67 -1.41
CA GLU A 52 7.10 0.69 -0.36
C GLU A 52 7.07 2.00 0.43
N GLN A 53 7.03 3.14 -0.26
CA GLN A 53 6.95 4.46 0.39
C GLN A 53 5.69 4.60 1.23
N LEU A 54 4.54 4.16 0.71
CA LEU A 54 3.29 4.14 1.47
C LEU A 54 3.40 3.25 2.71
N THR A 55 3.95 2.05 2.57
CA THR A 55 4.09 1.09 3.69
C THR A 55 4.98 1.66 4.80
N ARG A 56 6.11 2.31 4.44
CA ARG A 56 7.00 2.98 5.41
C ARG A 56 6.30 4.13 6.12
N LEU A 57 5.53 4.93 5.39
CA LEU A 57 4.79 6.06 5.95
C LEU A 57 3.72 5.59 6.95
N LEU A 58 2.99 4.53 6.60
CA LEU A 58 1.98 3.92 7.48
C LEU A 58 2.62 3.25 8.71
N ALA A 59 3.77 2.61 8.55
CA ALA A 59 4.54 2.03 9.65
C ALA A 59 5.02 3.10 10.63
N ALA A 60 5.63 4.18 10.12
CA ALA A 60 6.11 5.29 10.94
C ALA A 60 4.99 5.98 11.73
N ALA A 61 3.78 6.04 11.15
CA ALA A 61 2.60 6.59 11.80
C ALA A 61 1.85 5.59 12.69
N GLY A 62 2.36 4.36 12.88
CA GLY A 62 1.71 3.30 13.67
C GLY A 62 0.39 2.77 13.08
N SER A 63 0.03 3.20 11.87
CA SER A 63 -1.27 2.90 11.24
C SER A 63 -1.40 1.44 10.81
N LEU A 64 -0.29 0.74 10.54
CA LEU A 64 -0.32 -0.69 10.23
C LEU A 64 -0.81 -1.54 11.42
N ALA A 65 -0.44 -1.16 12.65
CA ALA A 65 -0.91 -1.83 13.85
C ALA A 65 -2.37 -1.47 14.18
N ALA A 66 -2.74 -0.20 14.01
CA ALA A 66 -4.08 0.30 14.34
C ALA A 66 -5.17 -0.15 13.34
N ALA A 67 -4.86 -0.22 12.05
CA ALA A 67 -5.83 -0.58 11.01
C ALA A 67 -5.91 -2.10 10.74
N GLY A 68 -4.97 -2.88 11.28
CA GLY A 68 -4.95 -4.35 11.18
C GLY A 68 -5.13 -4.88 9.75
N GLY A 69 -6.00 -5.86 9.59
CA GLY A 69 -6.22 -6.57 8.32
C GLY A 69 -6.66 -5.69 7.14
N ALA A 70 -7.27 -4.52 7.40
CA ALA A 70 -7.75 -3.62 6.35
C ALA A 70 -6.62 -3.01 5.50
N LEU A 71 -5.43 -2.80 6.10
CA LEU A 71 -4.24 -2.39 5.36
C LEU A 71 -3.35 -3.58 4.99
N ILE A 72 -3.16 -4.52 5.92
CA ILE A 72 -2.20 -5.63 5.74
C ILE A 72 -2.60 -6.52 4.55
N GLY A 73 -3.88 -6.88 4.42
CA GLY A 73 -4.36 -7.77 3.35
C GLY A 73 -4.10 -7.21 1.94
N PRO A 74 -4.54 -5.96 1.64
CA PRO A 74 -4.24 -5.31 0.38
C PRO A 74 -2.75 -5.13 0.09
N LEU A 75 -1.95 -4.75 1.10
CA LEU A 75 -0.49 -4.59 0.95
C LEU A 75 0.18 -5.92 0.59
N HIS A 76 -0.17 -7.00 1.27
CA HIS A 76 0.36 -8.34 0.98
C HIS A 76 -0.05 -8.84 -0.41
N THR A 77 -1.31 -8.59 -0.80
CA THR A 77 -1.81 -8.95 -2.13
C THR A 77 -1.08 -8.22 -3.25
N LEU A 78 -0.81 -6.92 -3.07
CA LEU A 78 -0.08 -6.11 -4.04
C LEU A 78 1.40 -6.49 -4.10
N ALA A 79 2.03 -6.74 -2.95
CA ALA A 79 3.41 -7.21 -2.90
C ALA A 79 3.57 -8.58 -3.60
N GLY A 80 2.64 -9.51 -3.40
CA GLY A 80 2.62 -10.78 -4.12
C GLY A 80 2.45 -10.61 -5.64
N TRP A 81 1.60 -9.67 -6.07
CA TRP A 81 1.44 -9.35 -7.50
C TRP A 81 2.71 -8.74 -8.14
N LEU A 82 3.50 -8.00 -7.35
CA LEU A 82 4.78 -7.43 -7.77
C LEU A 82 5.88 -8.50 -7.91
N GLY A 83 5.71 -9.69 -7.34
CA GLY A 83 6.72 -10.74 -7.33
C GLY A 83 7.97 -10.29 -6.58
N ALA A 84 9.15 -10.47 -7.16
CA ALA A 84 10.42 -10.09 -6.53
C ALA A 84 10.50 -8.61 -6.11
N LEU A 85 9.81 -7.71 -6.85
CA LEU A 85 9.77 -6.28 -6.52
C LEU A 85 8.98 -5.98 -5.24
N GLY A 86 8.13 -6.90 -4.77
CA GLY A 86 7.37 -6.77 -3.53
C GLY A 86 8.13 -7.17 -2.27
N GLY A 87 9.33 -7.74 -2.39
CA GLY A 87 10.14 -8.20 -1.26
C GLY A 87 10.36 -7.14 -0.17
N PRO A 88 10.80 -5.91 -0.51
CA PRO A 88 10.96 -4.83 0.47
C PRO A 88 9.68 -4.48 1.22
N VAL A 89 8.53 -4.55 0.54
CA VAL A 89 7.22 -4.28 1.17
C VAL A 89 6.87 -5.37 2.17
N LEU A 90 7.06 -6.64 1.81
CA LEU A 90 6.78 -7.77 2.70
C LEU A 90 7.65 -7.72 3.97
N GLY A 91 8.91 -7.31 3.86
CA GLY A 91 9.79 -7.14 5.02
C GLY A 91 9.38 -6.02 5.99
N LEU A 92 8.50 -5.11 5.57
CA LEU A 92 7.95 -4.04 6.41
C LEU A 92 6.59 -4.39 7.03
N LEU A 93 5.94 -5.44 6.56
CA LEU A 93 4.64 -5.86 7.09
C LEU A 93 4.84 -6.72 8.35
N PRO A 94 3.91 -6.62 9.32
CA PRO A 94 3.86 -7.59 10.41
C PRO A 94 3.70 -8.99 9.82
N LEU A 95 4.40 -9.98 10.38
CA LEU A 95 4.18 -11.37 10.01
C LEU A 95 2.70 -11.72 10.28
N PRO A 96 2.02 -12.41 9.36
CA PRO A 96 0.71 -12.96 9.66
C PRO A 96 0.89 -13.95 10.83
N GLY A 97 0.28 -13.61 11.98
CA GLY A 97 0.12 -14.53 13.10
C GLY A 97 -0.95 -15.56 12.82
#